data_AF-A0A1W9QYS7-F1
#
_entry.id   AF-A0A1W9QYS7-F1
#
_cell.length_a   1.000
_cell.length_b   1.000
_cell.length_c   1.000
_cell.angle_alpha   90.00
_cell.angle_beta   90.00
_cell.angle_gamma   90.00
#
_symmetry.space_group_name_H-M   'P 1'
#
loop_
_entity.id
_entity.type
_entity.pdbx_description
1 polymer ?
#
loop_
_entity_poly.entity_id
_entity_poly.type
_entity_poly.pdbx_seq_one_letter_code
_entity_poly.pdbx_strand_id
1 'polypeptide(L)'
;LIIPLIKNKIFDIKYVKKYKPAENEIRKECPYCGDPFNTGEKVVVRCKHVVHKVCWGDFDHVCPEYGQNCTIGKQDYFDISDPFSKKNKIYYLKWVLYGLISGFLSWIFYLLLKDWGFVKLISLKIVGWISPNLTDSSIINLFVDKISSQLLIGTLLGLFLTAFFAFVEEYRQKNLGVIGKILLRGLIGGASGFVSFFLGSIILILLDQPYTRFLFDWIPWVIFGIGIGFILSIKTTIVWKHGIIGGLISIIFCFIILYFMVGDLGYPALLIGFMIYGAGLGFSIATVRASAEQYFLKILQGKKYEETIPVHKWMSFQGGHNEVYIGRGFSCEIQMNWEKDNPEIAERHAKMYINTSRNIPVIVSLEEGMLTTYDDRIEMDAGKEYDLFNGNTFKIGGTVFQYVEKD
;
A
#
# COMPACT_ATOMS: atom_id res chain seq x y z
N LEU A 1 -4.46 10.51 3.82
CA LEU A 1 -4.22 11.78 4.56
C LEU A 1 -4.52 11.65 6.05
N ILE A 2 -5.71 11.24 6.47
CA ILE A 2 -6.09 11.20 7.90
C ILE A 2 -5.23 10.23 8.73
N ILE A 3 -4.94 9.02 8.22
CA ILE A 3 -4.19 8.01 8.98
C ILE A 3 -2.75 8.43 9.33
N PRO A 4 -1.89 8.90 8.41
CA PRO A 4 -0.56 9.37 8.81
C PRO A 4 -0.62 10.64 9.67
N LEU A 5 -1.63 11.50 9.50
CA LEU A 5 -1.86 12.63 10.41
C LEU A 5 -2.17 12.15 11.84
N ILE A 6 -3.00 11.11 11.97
CA ILE A 6 -3.30 10.47 13.27
C ILE A 6 -2.03 9.82 13.84
N LYS A 7 -1.26 9.07 13.04
CA LYS A 7 0.01 8.47 13.48
C LYS A 7 1.00 9.55 13.95
N ASN A 8 1.12 10.64 13.21
CA ASN A 8 2.01 11.76 13.53
C ASN A 8 1.56 12.46 14.84
N LYS A 9 0.25 12.68 15.02
CA LYS A 9 -0.31 13.21 16.27
C LYS A 9 -0.13 12.27 17.45
N ILE A 10 -0.38 10.97 17.27
CA ILE A 10 -0.16 9.96 18.32
C ILE A 10 1.31 9.95 18.73
N PHE A 11 2.21 10.09 17.76
CA PHE A 11 3.64 10.17 18.01
C PHE A 11 4.00 11.39 18.89
N ASP A 12 3.54 12.57 18.49
CA ASP A 12 3.76 13.81 19.24
C ASP A 12 3.20 13.70 20.67
N ILE A 13 2.01 13.13 20.85
CA ILE A 13 1.40 12.97 22.19
C ILE A 13 2.19 11.99 23.07
N LYS A 14 2.64 10.85 22.51
CA LYS A 14 3.28 9.80 23.29
C LYS A 14 4.75 10.06 23.59
N TYR A 15 5.48 10.64 22.63
CA TYR A 15 6.94 10.65 22.64
C TYR A 15 7.57 12.04 22.64
N VAL A 16 6.81 13.11 22.38
CA VAL A 16 7.32 14.48 22.56
C VAL A 16 6.93 14.96 23.96
N LYS A 17 7.94 15.16 24.81
CA LYS A 17 7.76 15.64 26.18
C LYS A 17 8.52 16.94 26.39
N LYS A 18 8.07 17.75 27.34
CA LYS A 18 8.87 18.88 27.83
C LYS A 18 9.95 18.34 28.75
N TYR A 19 11.21 18.69 28.49
CA TYR A 19 12.33 18.27 29.31
C TYR A 19 12.21 18.86 30.71
N LYS A 20 12.31 17.99 31.72
CA LYS A 20 12.42 18.34 33.13
C LYS A 20 13.66 17.62 33.67
N PRO A 21 14.71 18.34 34.08
CA PRO A 21 15.87 17.71 34.72
C PRO A 21 15.44 17.12 36.07
N ALA A 22 15.94 15.93 36.40
CA ALA A 22 15.83 15.41 37.76
C ALA A 22 16.78 16.18 38.69
N GLU A 23 16.45 16.31 39.97
CA GLU A 23 17.10 17.21 40.94
C GLU A 23 18.62 16.97 41.12
N ASN A 24 19.16 15.83 40.65
CA ASN A 24 20.58 15.45 40.76
C ASN A 24 21.20 14.88 39.46
N GLU A 25 20.61 15.11 38.28
CA GLU A 25 21.14 14.56 37.02
C GLU A 25 22.01 15.59 36.28
N ILE A 26 23.20 15.18 35.81
CA ILE A 26 24.02 15.98 34.87
C ILE A 26 23.14 16.29 33.66
N ARG A 27 23.12 17.56 33.23
CA ARG A 27 22.33 17.98 32.06
C ARG A 27 22.69 17.08 30.88
N LYS A 28 21.71 16.35 30.38
CA LYS A 28 21.91 15.52 29.18
C LYS A 28 22.09 16.45 27.99
N GLU A 29 23.01 16.10 27.13
CA GLU A 29 23.27 16.79 25.87
C GLU A 29 22.54 16.06 24.74
N CYS A 30 22.17 16.82 23.72
CA CYS A 30 21.61 16.26 22.51
C CYS A 30 22.70 15.54 21.71
N PRO A 31 22.57 14.24 21.41
CA PRO A 31 23.58 13.48 20.68
C PRO A 31 23.75 13.93 19.22
N TYR A 32 22.84 14.78 18.71
CA TYR A 32 22.94 15.33 17.36
C TYR A 32 23.69 16.66 17.30
N CYS A 33 23.34 17.63 18.14
CA CYS A 33 23.93 18.97 18.10
C CYS A 33 24.97 19.23 19.21
N GLY A 34 25.07 18.38 20.21
CA GLY A 34 25.95 18.58 21.38
C GLY A 34 25.44 19.61 22.38
N ASP A 35 24.33 20.31 22.10
CA ASP A 35 23.79 21.31 23.01
C ASP A 35 23.07 20.67 24.21
N PRO A 36 23.18 21.26 25.41
CA PRO A 36 22.46 20.78 26.60
C PRO A 36 20.96 21.07 26.52
N PHE A 37 20.13 20.17 27.03
CA PHE A 37 18.67 20.38 27.09
C PHE A 37 18.31 21.45 28.14
N ASN A 38 17.56 22.49 27.74
CA ASN A 38 17.01 23.47 28.68
C ASN A 38 15.66 23.04 29.24
N THR A 39 15.34 23.54 30.44
CA THR A 39 14.07 23.29 31.12
C THR A 39 12.89 23.76 30.28
N GLY A 40 11.95 22.86 30.00
CA GLY A 40 10.73 23.16 29.25
C GLY A 40 10.85 22.97 27.72
N GLU A 41 12.03 22.67 27.19
CA GLU A 41 12.22 22.39 25.76
C GLU A 41 11.55 21.09 25.33
N LYS A 42 11.08 21.06 24.08
CA LYS A 42 10.44 19.86 23.52
C LYS A 42 11.50 18.87 23.08
N VAL A 43 11.52 17.71 23.72
CA VAL A 43 12.43 16.61 23.42
C VAL A 43 11.65 15.36 22.99
N VAL A 44 12.26 14.56 22.11
CA VAL A 44 11.74 13.27 21.67
C VAL A 44 12.36 12.18 22.53
N VAL A 45 11.51 11.40 23.20
CA VAL A 45 11.89 10.31 24.13
C VAL A 45 11.40 8.95 23.64
N ARG A 46 11.64 8.64 22.37
CA ARG A 46 11.17 7.39 21.76
C ARG A 46 12.14 6.22 21.96
N CYS A 47 13.44 6.48 21.85
CA CYS A 47 14.51 5.51 22.09
C CYS A 47 15.30 5.90 23.34
N LYS A 48 16.36 5.14 23.66
CA LYS A 48 17.26 5.44 24.80
C LYS A 48 17.92 6.82 24.69
N HIS A 49 18.03 7.34 23.47
CA HIS A 49 18.64 8.62 23.17
C HIS A 49 17.58 9.72 23.09
N VAL A 50 17.73 10.73 23.94
CA VAL A 50 16.86 11.91 23.97
C VAL A 50 17.40 12.92 22.98
N VAL A 51 16.52 13.59 22.23
CA VAL A 51 16.91 14.49 21.14
C VAL A 51 16.00 15.71 21.13
N HIS A 52 16.50 16.89 20.73
CA HIS A 52 15.65 18.05 20.51
C HIS A 52 14.63 17.75 19.41
N LYS A 53 13.40 18.26 19.54
CA LYS A 53 12.38 18.09 18.49
C LYS A 53 12.84 18.66 17.14
N VAL A 54 13.60 19.76 17.16
CA VAL A 54 14.16 20.38 15.95
C VAL A 54 15.16 19.44 15.29
N CYS A 55 16.17 18.98 16.04
CA CYS A 55 17.17 18.02 15.56
C CYS A 55 16.56 16.70 15.07
N TRP A 56 15.45 16.26 15.67
CA TRP A 56 14.72 15.09 15.20
C TRP A 56 14.09 15.31 13.82
N GLY A 57 13.62 16.52 13.53
CA GLY A 57 13.13 16.89 12.20
C GLY A 57 14.26 17.03 11.18
N ASP A 58 15.40 17.59 11.59
CA ASP A 58 16.59 17.75 10.73
C ASP A 58 17.21 16.40 10.33
N PHE A 59 17.08 15.38 11.20
CA PHE A 59 17.57 14.03 10.95
C PHE A 59 16.45 13.08 10.45
N ASP A 60 15.57 13.57 9.57
CA ASP A 60 14.52 12.81 8.88
C ASP A 60 13.65 11.93 9.81
N HIS A 61 13.39 12.39 11.03
CA HIS A 61 12.53 11.72 12.01
C HIS A 61 13.01 10.32 12.43
N VAL A 62 14.34 10.11 12.43
CA VAL A 62 14.99 8.92 12.96
C VAL A 62 16.00 9.24 14.06
N CYS A 63 16.35 8.24 14.87
CA CYS A 63 17.33 8.36 15.93
C CYS A 63 18.71 8.71 15.36
N PRO A 64 19.41 9.77 15.84
CA PRO A 64 20.73 10.14 15.33
C PRO A 64 21.80 9.06 15.51
N GLU A 65 21.83 8.44 16.69
CA GLU A 65 22.84 7.45 17.11
C GLU A 65 22.80 6.13 16.33
N TYR A 66 21.61 5.66 16.00
CA TYR A 66 21.41 4.36 15.34
C TYR A 66 20.79 4.50 13.95
N GLY A 67 20.48 5.71 13.50
CA GLY A 67 19.82 6.02 12.25
C GLY A 67 18.65 5.07 11.94
N GLN A 68 18.73 4.47 10.76
CA GLN A 68 17.77 3.49 10.28
C GLN A 68 17.90 2.10 10.95
N ASN A 69 18.94 1.84 11.73
CA ASN A 69 19.09 0.58 12.48
C ASN A 69 18.39 0.62 13.84
N CYS A 70 17.87 1.78 14.25
CA CYS A 70 17.04 1.87 15.45
C CYS A 70 15.68 1.18 15.22
N THR A 71 15.42 0.07 15.89
CA THR A 71 14.12 -0.63 15.83
C THR A 71 12.99 0.17 16.48
N ILE A 72 13.33 1.00 17.47
CA ILE A 72 12.37 1.75 18.29
C ILE A 72 12.29 3.21 17.85
N GLY A 73 13.41 3.83 17.48
CA GLY A 73 13.58 5.26 17.23
C GLY A 73 13.28 5.73 15.81
N LYS A 74 12.09 5.44 15.25
CA LYS A 74 11.71 5.91 13.90
C LYS A 74 10.26 6.41 13.83
N GLN A 75 10.03 7.61 13.34
CA GLN A 75 8.68 8.16 13.18
C GLN A 75 8.23 8.14 11.70
N ASP A 76 7.02 7.62 11.47
CA ASP A 76 6.30 7.80 10.21
C ASP A 76 5.83 9.27 10.12
N TYR A 77 6.71 10.16 9.68
CA TYR A 77 6.40 11.59 9.60
C TYR A 77 5.53 11.93 8.39
N PHE A 78 4.63 12.89 8.59
CA PHE A 78 3.76 13.44 7.57
C PHE A 78 3.72 14.96 7.71
N ASP A 79 4.30 15.64 6.74
CA ASP A 79 4.26 17.08 6.56
C ASP A 79 2.85 17.52 6.12
N ILE A 80 2.23 18.38 6.92
CA ILE A 80 0.88 18.89 6.65
C ILE A 80 0.94 20.06 5.66
N SER A 81 2.06 20.79 5.66
CA SER A 81 2.22 22.04 4.90
C SER A 81 2.39 21.78 3.41
N ASP A 82 3.04 20.66 3.04
CA ASP A 82 3.13 20.19 1.66
C ASP A 82 2.74 18.70 1.56
N PRO A 83 1.43 18.38 1.48
CA PRO A 83 0.92 17.01 1.39
C PRO A 83 1.46 16.21 0.20
N PHE A 84 2.01 16.86 -0.82
CA PHE A 84 2.53 16.21 -2.03
C PHE A 84 4.06 16.19 -2.11
N SER A 85 4.75 16.66 -1.07
CA SER A 85 6.21 16.65 -1.02
C SER A 85 6.76 15.23 -1.12
N LYS A 86 7.96 15.08 -1.71
CA LYS A 86 8.67 13.78 -1.76
C LYS A 86 8.98 13.23 -0.36
N LYS A 87 9.02 14.09 0.68
CA LYS A 87 9.21 13.69 2.09
C LYS A 87 7.96 13.01 2.65
N ASN A 88 6.79 13.40 2.15
CA ASN A 88 5.54 12.71 2.43
C ASN A 88 5.49 11.42 1.63
N LYS A 89 5.93 10.34 2.27
CA LYS A 89 5.86 8.96 1.75
C LYS A 89 4.41 8.52 1.60
N ILE A 90 3.67 9.03 0.62
CA ILE A 90 2.29 8.62 0.36
C ILE A 90 2.24 7.61 -0.79
N TYR A 91 2.92 6.49 -0.60
CA TYR A 91 2.85 5.34 -1.51
C TYR A 91 1.39 4.95 -1.83
N TYR A 92 0.51 5.02 -0.83
CA TYR A 92 -0.90 4.71 -0.96
C TYR A 92 -1.71 5.79 -1.70
N LEU A 93 -1.20 7.01 -1.91
CA LEU A 93 -1.96 8.11 -2.52
C LEU A 93 -2.32 7.79 -3.96
N LYS A 94 -1.39 7.18 -4.71
CA LYS A 94 -1.65 6.79 -6.10
C LYS A 94 -2.83 5.81 -6.14
N TRP A 95 -2.78 4.76 -5.34
CA TRP A 95 -3.85 3.78 -5.25
C TRP A 95 -5.19 4.39 -4.83
N VAL A 96 -5.19 5.26 -3.82
CA VAL A 96 -6.40 5.95 -3.37
C VAL A 96 -6.94 6.89 -4.46
N LEU A 97 -6.08 7.65 -5.14
CA LEU A 97 -6.48 8.59 -6.19
C LEU A 97 -7.07 7.87 -7.39
N TYR A 98 -6.45 6.78 -7.85
CA TYR A 98 -6.98 5.96 -8.93
C TYR A 98 -8.27 5.21 -8.51
N GLY A 99 -8.40 4.87 -7.23
CA GLY A 99 -9.66 4.42 -6.63
C GLY A 99 -10.76 5.48 -6.67
N LEU A 100 -10.44 6.73 -6.36
CA LEU A 100 -11.39 7.86 -6.44
C LEU A 100 -11.80 8.13 -7.90
N ILE A 101 -10.84 8.16 -8.83
CA ILE A 101 -11.07 8.39 -10.26
C ILE A 101 -11.94 7.29 -10.85
N SER A 102 -11.68 6.02 -10.51
CA SER A 102 -12.52 4.91 -10.97
C SER A 102 -13.95 5.01 -10.45
N GLY A 103 -14.15 5.31 -9.16
CA GLY A 103 -15.49 5.54 -8.60
C GLY A 103 -16.23 6.70 -9.28
N PHE A 104 -15.52 7.81 -9.56
CA PHE A 104 -16.07 8.96 -10.30
C PHE A 104 -16.47 8.59 -11.73
N LEU A 105 -15.62 7.85 -12.46
CA LEU A 105 -15.92 7.41 -13.81
C LEU A 105 -17.08 6.40 -13.84
N SER A 106 -17.14 5.45 -12.90
CA SER A 106 -18.29 4.56 -12.76
C SER A 106 -19.59 5.34 -12.58
N TRP A 107 -19.58 6.44 -11.83
CA TRP A 107 -20.75 7.30 -11.65
C TRP A 107 -21.14 8.04 -12.93
N ILE A 108 -20.18 8.63 -13.66
CA ILE A 108 -20.47 9.29 -14.95
C ILE A 108 -21.13 8.30 -15.92
N PHE A 109 -20.53 7.12 -16.10
CA PHE A 109 -21.08 6.12 -17.01
C PHE A 109 -22.42 5.56 -16.52
N TYR A 110 -22.63 5.48 -15.21
CA TYR A 110 -23.92 5.10 -14.65
C TYR A 110 -25.00 6.10 -15.04
N LEU A 111 -24.74 7.41 -14.89
CA LEU A 111 -25.70 8.44 -15.29
C LEU A 111 -26.03 8.41 -16.79
N LEU A 112 -25.05 8.11 -17.63
CA LEU A 112 -25.25 8.01 -19.08
C LEU A 112 -26.05 6.77 -19.48
N LEU A 113 -25.95 5.67 -18.73
CA LEU A 113 -26.51 4.37 -19.10
C LEU A 113 -27.73 3.94 -18.25
N LYS A 114 -28.07 4.66 -17.18
CA LYS A 114 -29.16 4.26 -16.25
C LYS A 114 -30.53 4.13 -16.94
N ASP A 115 -30.77 4.96 -17.95
CA ASP A 115 -32.04 5.00 -18.69
C ASP A 115 -31.99 4.11 -19.94
N TRP A 116 -30.91 3.35 -20.13
CA TRP A 116 -30.76 2.48 -21.28
C TRP A 116 -31.68 1.27 -21.18
N GLY A 117 -32.65 1.18 -22.11
CA GLY A 117 -33.69 0.14 -22.10
C GLY A 117 -33.16 -1.30 -22.12
N PHE A 118 -31.95 -1.52 -22.61
CA PHE A 118 -31.31 -2.84 -22.62
C PHE A 118 -31.18 -3.45 -21.21
N VAL A 119 -30.73 -2.65 -20.23
CA VAL A 119 -30.53 -3.14 -18.86
C VAL A 119 -31.88 -3.45 -18.22
N LYS A 120 -32.90 -2.61 -18.45
CA LYS A 120 -34.28 -2.85 -17.99
C LYS A 120 -34.88 -4.14 -18.57
N LEU A 121 -34.64 -4.42 -19.85
CA LEU A 121 -35.09 -5.66 -20.50
C LEU A 121 -34.45 -6.91 -19.87
N ILE A 122 -33.16 -6.84 -19.54
CA ILE A 122 -32.47 -7.93 -18.82
C ILE A 122 -33.13 -8.13 -17.45
N SER A 123 -33.32 -7.06 -16.68
CA SER A 123 -33.93 -7.14 -15.35
C SER A 123 -35.35 -7.68 -15.38
N LEU A 124 -36.17 -7.30 -16.36
CA LEU A 124 -37.52 -7.85 -16.55
C LEU A 124 -37.49 -9.37 -16.73
N LYS A 125 -36.60 -9.88 -17.58
CA LYS A 125 -36.44 -11.33 -17.79
C LYS A 125 -36.01 -12.05 -16.52
N ILE A 126 -35.12 -11.45 -15.74
CA ILE A 126 -34.63 -12.01 -14.47
C ILE A 126 -35.78 -12.12 -13.46
N VAL A 127 -36.54 -11.05 -13.26
CA VAL A 127 -37.69 -11.03 -12.34
C VAL A 127 -38.73 -12.06 -12.77
N GLY A 128 -39.10 -12.09 -14.05
CA GLY A 128 -40.09 -13.04 -14.57
C GLY A 128 -39.64 -14.50 -14.51
N TRP A 129 -38.33 -14.77 -14.59
CA TRP A 129 -37.79 -16.12 -14.46
C TRP A 129 -37.81 -16.62 -13.01
N ILE A 130 -37.50 -15.75 -12.05
CA ILE A 130 -37.35 -16.13 -10.63
C ILE A 130 -38.69 -16.11 -9.90
N SER A 131 -39.55 -15.13 -10.21
CA SER A 131 -40.86 -14.99 -9.60
C SER A 131 -41.96 -14.97 -10.67
N PRO A 132 -42.22 -16.11 -11.34
CA PRO A 132 -43.21 -16.21 -12.42
C PRO A 132 -44.65 -15.99 -11.94
N ASN A 133 -44.90 -16.15 -10.64
CA ASN A 133 -46.22 -15.98 -10.01
C ASN A 133 -46.51 -14.52 -9.61
N LEU A 134 -45.55 -13.62 -9.77
CA LEU A 134 -45.74 -12.20 -9.47
C LEU A 134 -46.57 -11.57 -10.60
N THR A 135 -47.82 -11.20 -10.31
CA THR A 135 -48.76 -10.64 -11.30
C THR A 135 -48.95 -9.13 -11.16
N ASP A 136 -48.54 -8.55 -10.03
CA ASP A 136 -48.66 -7.11 -9.78
C ASP A 136 -47.61 -6.32 -10.56
N SER A 137 -48.05 -5.64 -11.61
CA SER A 137 -47.21 -4.77 -12.46
C SER A 137 -46.44 -3.70 -11.69
N SER A 138 -46.97 -3.21 -10.56
CA SER A 138 -46.31 -2.19 -9.75
C SER A 138 -45.08 -2.76 -9.03
N ILE A 139 -45.23 -3.94 -8.43
CA ILE A 139 -44.16 -4.65 -7.71
C ILE A 139 -43.09 -5.15 -8.69
N ILE A 140 -43.50 -5.64 -9.86
CA ILE A 140 -42.58 -6.02 -10.94
C ILE A 140 -41.71 -4.83 -11.33
N ASN A 141 -42.30 -3.65 -11.55
CA ASN A 141 -41.55 -2.45 -11.93
C ASN A 141 -40.55 -2.02 -10.83
N LEU A 142 -40.94 -2.11 -9.55
CA LEU A 142 -40.04 -1.83 -8.44
C LEU A 142 -38.82 -2.77 -8.42
N PHE A 143 -39.03 -4.07 -8.62
CA PHE A 143 -37.91 -5.01 -8.74
C PHE A 143 -37.04 -4.72 -9.97
N VAL A 144 -37.65 -4.44 -11.12
CA VAL A 144 -36.93 -4.16 -12.36
C VAL A 144 -36.04 -2.92 -12.23
N ASP A 145 -36.55 -1.83 -11.67
CA ASP A 145 -35.77 -0.60 -11.47
C ASP A 145 -34.63 -0.78 -10.45
N LYS A 146 -34.88 -1.55 -9.38
CA LYS A 146 -33.87 -1.89 -8.37
C LYS A 146 -32.75 -2.76 -8.95
N ILE A 147 -33.10 -3.83 -9.64
CA ILE A 147 -32.15 -4.80 -10.20
C ILE A 147 -31.38 -4.18 -11.37
N SER A 148 -32.04 -3.43 -12.24
CA SER A 148 -31.36 -2.79 -13.38
C SER A 148 -30.29 -1.82 -12.90
N SER A 149 -30.60 -1.02 -11.87
CA SER A 149 -29.62 -0.16 -11.22
C SER A 149 -28.47 -0.96 -10.62
N GLN A 150 -28.75 -2.02 -9.86
CA GLN A 150 -27.72 -2.85 -9.21
C GLN A 150 -26.78 -3.54 -10.21
N LEU A 151 -27.32 -4.12 -11.28
CA LEU A 151 -26.52 -4.79 -12.31
C LEU A 151 -25.57 -3.80 -13.01
N LEU A 152 -26.10 -2.63 -13.39
CA LEU A 152 -25.30 -1.59 -14.04
C LEU A 152 -24.18 -1.08 -13.12
N ILE A 153 -24.49 -0.83 -11.85
CA ILE A 153 -23.51 -0.41 -10.83
C ILE A 153 -22.40 -1.45 -10.69
N GLY A 154 -22.76 -2.73 -10.54
CA GLY A 154 -21.81 -3.83 -10.41
C GLY A 154 -20.85 -3.91 -11.59
N THR A 155 -21.38 -3.85 -12.82
CA THR A 155 -20.56 -3.89 -14.04
C THR A 155 -19.60 -2.70 -14.12
N LEU A 156 -20.09 -1.48 -13.88
CA LEU A 156 -19.29 -0.27 -14.04
C LEU A 156 -18.23 -0.13 -12.95
N LEU A 157 -18.56 -0.40 -11.68
CA LEU A 157 -17.57 -0.39 -10.61
C LEU A 157 -16.53 -1.47 -10.83
N GLY A 158 -16.96 -2.70 -11.17
CA GLY A 158 -16.04 -3.80 -11.42
C GLY A 158 -15.08 -3.51 -12.59
N LEU A 159 -15.59 -2.88 -13.66
CA LEU A 159 -14.80 -2.54 -14.83
C LEU A 159 -13.75 -1.48 -14.52
N PHE A 160 -14.17 -0.33 -13.98
CA PHE A 160 -13.25 0.79 -13.77
C PHE A 160 -12.26 0.52 -12.64
N LEU A 161 -12.69 -0.06 -11.51
CA LEU A 161 -11.75 -0.37 -10.41
C LEU A 161 -10.66 -1.33 -10.88
N THR A 162 -11.05 -2.41 -11.56
CA THR A 162 -10.09 -3.42 -12.01
C THR A 162 -9.16 -2.87 -13.10
N ALA A 163 -9.69 -2.08 -14.04
CA ALA A 163 -8.88 -1.46 -15.08
C ALA A 163 -7.88 -0.44 -14.51
N PHE A 164 -8.31 0.43 -13.60
CA PHE A 164 -7.44 1.46 -13.02
C PHE A 164 -6.41 0.88 -12.06
N PHE A 165 -6.74 -0.12 -11.26
CA PHE A 165 -5.74 -0.80 -10.43
C PHE A 165 -4.74 -1.59 -11.26
N ALA A 166 -5.19 -2.31 -12.29
CA ALA A 166 -4.27 -2.95 -13.24
C ALA A 166 -3.37 -1.93 -13.96
N PHE A 167 -3.90 -0.76 -14.31
CA PHE A 167 -3.13 0.34 -14.88
C PHE A 167 -2.05 0.85 -13.92
N VAL A 168 -2.35 0.97 -12.62
CA VAL A 168 -1.36 1.35 -11.59
C VAL A 168 -0.28 0.29 -11.45
N GLU A 169 -0.64 -0.99 -11.53
CA GLU A 169 0.33 -2.10 -11.46
C GLU A 169 1.27 -2.12 -12.66
N GLU A 170 0.72 -1.99 -13.88
CA GLU A 170 1.46 -2.18 -15.13
C GLU A 170 1.99 -0.85 -15.73
N TYR A 171 1.82 0.29 -15.03
CA TYR A 171 2.17 1.66 -15.47
C TYR A 171 3.61 1.82 -16.02
N ARG A 172 4.52 0.92 -15.64
CA ARG A 172 5.94 0.97 -16.01
C ARG A 172 6.23 0.54 -17.45
N GLN A 173 5.30 -0.14 -18.15
CA GLN A 173 5.52 -0.62 -19.52
C GLN A 173 4.41 -0.16 -20.46
N LYS A 174 4.67 0.91 -21.23
CA LYS A 174 3.72 1.46 -22.23
C LYS A 174 3.76 0.67 -23.55
N ASN A 175 3.51 -0.63 -23.48
CA ASN A 175 3.41 -1.47 -24.68
C ASN A 175 1.94 -1.77 -25.00
N LEU A 176 1.58 -1.85 -26.28
CA LEU A 176 0.19 -2.06 -26.72
C LEU A 176 -0.40 -3.36 -26.16
N GLY A 177 0.44 -4.41 -26.04
CA GLY A 177 0.05 -5.68 -25.44
C GLY A 177 -0.25 -5.58 -23.94
N VAL A 178 0.34 -4.61 -23.23
CA VAL A 178 0.07 -4.35 -21.80
C VAL A 178 -1.27 -3.63 -21.66
N ILE A 179 -1.55 -2.63 -22.50
CA ILE A 179 -2.87 -1.96 -22.54
C ILE A 179 -3.99 -2.97 -22.83
N GLY A 180 -3.77 -3.91 -23.75
CA GLY A 180 -4.72 -4.99 -24.03
C GLY A 180 -4.99 -5.90 -22.81
N LYS A 181 -3.96 -6.23 -22.02
CA LYS A 181 -4.12 -7.00 -20.77
C LYS A 181 -4.89 -6.21 -19.71
N ILE A 182 -4.64 -4.91 -19.57
CA ILE A 182 -5.36 -4.02 -18.64
C ILE A 182 -6.85 -3.97 -19.01
N LEU A 183 -7.17 -3.78 -20.29
CA LEU A 183 -8.55 -3.78 -20.78
C LEU A 183 -9.23 -5.12 -20.52
N LEU A 184 -8.56 -6.24 -20.80
CA LEU A 184 -9.09 -7.58 -20.54
C LEU A 184 -9.37 -7.80 -19.04
N ARG A 185 -8.45 -7.38 -18.16
CA ARG A 185 -8.68 -7.43 -16.70
C ARG A 185 -9.87 -6.56 -16.29
N GLY A 186 -10.01 -5.37 -16.87
CA GLY A 186 -11.19 -4.51 -16.70
C GLY A 186 -12.49 -5.22 -17.09
N LEU A 187 -12.52 -5.87 -18.26
CA LEU A 187 -13.69 -6.63 -18.72
C LEU A 187 -14.02 -7.82 -17.79
N ILE A 188 -13.01 -8.55 -17.33
CA ILE A 188 -13.18 -9.64 -16.36
C ILE A 188 -13.74 -9.08 -15.03
N GLY A 189 -13.23 -7.94 -14.56
CA GLY A 189 -13.73 -7.24 -13.39
C GLY A 189 -15.19 -6.80 -13.55
N GLY A 190 -15.56 -6.25 -14.70
CA GLY A 190 -16.94 -5.86 -15.01
C GLY A 190 -17.88 -7.05 -15.11
N ALA A 191 -17.47 -8.15 -15.74
CA ALA A 191 -18.24 -9.38 -15.82
C ALA A 191 -18.46 -10.01 -14.44
N SER A 192 -17.42 -10.04 -13.60
CA SER A 192 -17.58 -10.49 -12.23
C SER A 192 -18.46 -9.57 -11.40
N GLY A 193 -18.35 -8.26 -11.61
CA GLY A 193 -19.21 -7.29 -10.94
C GLY A 193 -20.68 -7.52 -11.28
N PHE A 194 -20.97 -7.78 -12.55
CA PHE A 194 -22.30 -8.19 -13.01
C PHE A 194 -22.77 -9.47 -12.31
N VAL A 195 -21.95 -10.53 -12.31
CA VAL A 195 -22.30 -11.82 -11.69
C VAL A 195 -22.56 -11.68 -10.19
N SER A 196 -21.74 -10.91 -9.47
CA SER A 196 -21.92 -10.67 -8.04
C SER A 196 -23.25 -9.98 -7.72
N PHE A 197 -23.58 -8.91 -8.44
CA PHE A 197 -24.85 -8.21 -8.25
C PHE A 197 -26.04 -8.99 -8.78
N PHE A 198 -25.86 -9.83 -9.81
CA PHE A 198 -26.88 -10.76 -10.29
C PHE A 198 -27.25 -11.79 -9.23
N LEU A 199 -26.25 -12.44 -8.62
CA LEU A 199 -26.46 -13.37 -7.50
C LEU A 199 -27.12 -12.67 -6.30
N GLY A 200 -26.67 -11.46 -5.96
CA GLY A 200 -27.31 -10.64 -4.95
C GLY A 200 -28.77 -10.31 -5.28
N SER A 201 -29.08 -10.00 -6.54
CA SER A 201 -30.43 -9.71 -7.01
C SER A 201 -31.36 -10.92 -6.92
N ILE A 202 -30.86 -12.12 -7.23
CA ILE A 202 -31.61 -13.37 -7.04
C ILE A 202 -32.03 -13.52 -5.58
N ILE A 203 -31.09 -13.33 -4.64
CA ILE A 203 -31.37 -13.41 -3.21
C ILE A 203 -32.42 -12.37 -2.79
N LEU A 204 -32.34 -11.15 -3.31
CA LEU A 204 -33.32 -10.09 -3.00
C LEU A 204 -34.74 -10.39 -3.52
N ILE A 205 -34.86 -11.00 -4.70
CA ILE A 205 -36.16 -11.44 -5.22
C ILE A 205 -36.72 -12.59 -4.37
N LEU A 206 -35.89 -13.57 -4.02
CA LEU A 206 -36.31 -14.72 -3.20
C LEU A 206 -36.77 -14.31 -1.79
N LEU A 207 -36.22 -13.21 -1.25
CA LEU A 207 -36.62 -12.64 0.03
C LEU A 207 -37.83 -11.69 -0.06
N ASP A 208 -38.40 -11.52 -1.26
CA ASP A 208 -39.52 -10.61 -1.55
C ASP A 208 -39.28 -9.17 -1.05
N GLN A 209 -38.11 -8.62 -1.39
CA GLN A 209 -37.70 -7.26 -0.98
C GLN A 209 -37.64 -6.27 -2.16
N PRO A 210 -38.81 -5.79 -2.65
CA PRO A 210 -38.86 -4.82 -3.75
C PRO A 210 -38.36 -3.44 -3.34
N TYR A 211 -38.48 -3.08 -2.05
CA TYR A 211 -38.05 -1.79 -1.51
C TYR A 211 -36.58 -1.80 -1.09
N THR A 212 -35.96 -0.62 -1.07
CA THR A 212 -34.62 -0.45 -0.50
C THR A 212 -34.67 -0.54 1.02
N ARG A 213 -33.94 -1.51 1.59
CA ARG A 213 -33.86 -1.76 3.03
C ARG A 213 -32.43 -2.02 3.44
N PHE A 214 -31.98 -1.34 4.49
CA PHE A 214 -30.62 -1.46 5.03
C PHE A 214 -30.18 -2.93 5.26
N LEU A 215 -31.07 -3.73 5.84
CA LEU A 215 -30.83 -5.11 6.24
C LEU A 215 -30.57 -6.07 5.08
N PHE A 216 -31.04 -5.76 3.87
CA PHE A 216 -30.97 -6.66 2.72
C PHE A 216 -30.11 -6.10 1.60
N ASP A 217 -30.08 -4.78 1.41
CA ASP A 217 -29.37 -4.17 0.29
C ASP A 217 -27.85 -4.26 0.40
N TRP A 218 -27.28 -4.58 1.56
CA TRP A 218 -25.85 -4.86 1.71
C TRP A 218 -25.42 -6.20 1.10
N ILE A 219 -26.35 -7.15 0.86
CA ILE A 219 -26.03 -8.50 0.38
C ILE A 219 -25.33 -8.49 -0.99
N PRO A 220 -25.87 -7.83 -2.04
CA PRO A 220 -25.17 -7.74 -3.33
C PRO A 220 -23.78 -7.10 -3.21
N TRP A 221 -23.64 -6.10 -2.34
CA TRP A 221 -22.36 -5.42 -2.12
C TRP A 221 -21.33 -6.35 -1.46
N VAL A 222 -21.71 -7.13 -0.44
CA VAL A 222 -20.82 -8.12 0.19
C VAL A 222 -20.31 -9.14 -0.82
N ILE A 223 -21.20 -9.70 -1.64
CA ILE A 223 -20.82 -10.65 -2.70
C ILE A 223 -19.88 -9.98 -3.71
N PHE A 224 -20.13 -8.71 -4.04
CA PHE A 224 -19.29 -7.93 -4.93
C PHE A 224 -17.88 -7.68 -4.38
N GLY A 225 -17.74 -7.29 -3.11
CA GLY A 225 -16.40 -7.07 -2.53
C GLY A 225 -15.58 -8.33 -2.40
N ILE A 226 -16.21 -9.48 -2.14
CA ILE A 226 -15.54 -10.78 -2.17
C ILE A 226 -15.07 -11.09 -3.61
N GLY A 227 -15.96 -10.93 -4.60
CA GLY A 227 -15.65 -11.20 -6.00
C GLY A 227 -14.52 -10.31 -6.56
N ILE A 228 -14.61 -9.00 -6.33
CA ILE A 228 -13.58 -8.04 -6.75
C ILE A 228 -12.29 -8.22 -5.97
N GLY A 229 -12.35 -8.45 -4.65
CA GLY A 229 -11.17 -8.72 -3.84
C GLY A 229 -10.41 -9.97 -4.33
N PHE A 230 -11.14 -11.01 -4.76
CA PHE A 230 -10.54 -12.19 -5.35
C PHE A 230 -9.89 -11.90 -6.72
N ILE A 231 -10.59 -11.23 -7.63
CA ILE A 231 -10.08 -10.93 -8.98
C ILE A 231 -8.83 -10.05 -8.93
N LEU A 232 -8.84 -9.04 -8.07
CA LEU A 232 -7.68 -8.18 -7.86
C LEU A 232 -6.49 -8.92 -7.25
N SER A 233 -6.69 -10.13 -6.73
CA SER A 233 -5.62 -10.99 -6.21
C SER A 233 -5.08 -11.98 -7.27
N ILE A 234 -5.73 -12.11 -8.42
CA ILE A 234 -5.28 -13.01 -9.49
C ILE A 234 -4.13 -12.35 -10.26
N LYS A 235 -2.97 -13.03 -10.32
CA LYS A 235 -1.75 -12.54 -11.00
C LYS A 235 -1.24 -11.18 -10.49
N THR A 236 -1.59 -10.82 -9.26
CA THR A 236 -1.01 -9.69 -8.54
C THR A 236 -0.19 -10.21 -7.37
N THR A 237 0.65 -9.37 -6.77
CA THR A 237 1.45 -9.72 -5.59
C THR A 237 0.61 -9.73 -4.30
N ILE A 238 -0.73 -9.73 -4.42
CA ILE A 238 -1.66 -9.58 -3.31
C ILE A 238 -2.13 -10.97 -2.87
N VAL A 239 -1.89 -11.31 -1.61
CA VAL A 239 -2.46 -12.52 -1.02
C VAL A 239 -3.99 -12.41 -0.98
N TRP A 240 -4.69 -13.34 -1.62
CA TRP A 240 -6.14 -13.34 -1.81
C TRP A 240 -6.96 -13.07 -0.53
N LYS A 241 -6.55 -13.62 0.62
CA LYS A 241 -7.20 -13.39 1.92
C LYS A 241 -7.24 -11.91 2.29
N HIS A 242 -6.15 -11.19 2.03
CA HIS A 242 -6.03 -9.78 2.36
C HIS A 242 -6.79 -8.88 1.37
N GLY A 243 -6.83 -9.27 0.08
CA GLY A 243 -7.67 -8.61 -0.92
C GLY A 243 -9.16 -8.66 -0.55
N ILE A 244 -9.64 -9.81 -0.09
CA ILE A 244 -11.03 -10.00 0.37
C ILE A 244 -11.33 -9.13 1.61
N ILE A 245 -10.44 -9.12 2.61
CA ILE A 245 -10.62 -8.27 3.81
C ILE A 245 -10.72 -6.80 3.42
N GLY A 246 -9.86 -6.35 2.50
CA GLY A 246 -9.91 -4.99 1.97
C GLY A 246 -11.23 -4.63 1.28
N GLY A 247 -11.73 -5.56 0.45
CA GLY A 247 -13.04 -5.44 -0.20
C GLY A 247 -14.18 -5.31 0.81
N LEU A 248 -14.21 -6.16 1.84
CA LEU A 248 -15.26 -6.16 2.87
C LEU A 248 -15.24 -4.88 3.72
N ILE A 249 -14.07 -4.43 4.17
CA ILE A 249 -13.97 -3.18 4.96
C ILE A 249 -14.47 -1.99 4.15
N SER A 250 -14.12 -1.93 2.86
CA SER A 250 -14.52 -0.84 1.97
C SER A 250 -16.04 -0.79 1.75
N ILE A 251 -16.72 -1.95 1.78
CA ILE A 251 -18.18 -2.03 1.68
C ILE A 251 -18.85 -1.47 2.92
N ILE A 252 -18.34 -1.79 4.11
CA ILE A 252 -18.93 -1.29 5.37
C ILE A 252 -18.96 0.23 5.35
N PHE A 253 -17.84 0.87 4.99
CA PHE A 253 -17.77 2.33 4.90
C PHE A 253 -18.64 2.91 3.79
N CYS A 254 -18.64 2.30 2.60
CA CYS A 254 -19.48 2.73 1.48
C CYS A 254 -20.97 2.66 1.82
N PHE A 255 -21.43 1.54 2.38
CA PHE A 255 -22.84 1.27 2.64
C PHE A 255 -23.39 2.12 3.78
N ILE A 256 -22.61 2.35 4.85
CA ILE A 256 -22.97 3.30 5.92
C ILE A 256 -23.22 4.68 5.31
N ILE A 257 -22.32 5.16 4.45
CA ILE A 257 -22.41 6.50 3.88
C ILE A 257 -23.56 6.61 2.89
N LEU A 258 -23.74 5.63 2.01
CA LEU A 258 -24.88 5.59 1.10
C LEU A 258 -26.21 5.61 1.87
N TYR A 259 -26.34 4.81 2.93
CA TYR A 259 -27.58 4.75 3.70
C TYR A 259 -27.92 6.09 4.40
N PHE A 260 -26.93 6.75 5.00
CA PHE A 260 -27.16 8.03 5.67
C PHE A 260 -27.31 9.21 4.71
N MET A 261 -26.72 9.16 3.51
CA MET A 261 -26.73 10.29 2.57
C MET A 261 -27.79 10.20 1.47
N VAL A 262 -28.34 9.01 1.18
CA VAL A 262 -29.34 8.82 0.12
C VAL A 262 -30.63 9.62 0.36
N GLY A 263 -31.00 9.86 1.62
CA GLY A 263 -32.19 10.64 1.97
C GLY A 263 -32.12 12.12 1.54
N ASP A 264 -30.97 12.77 1.71
CA ASP A 264 -30.82 14.22 1.50
C ASP A 264 -30.23 14.59 0.13
N LEU A 265 -29.44 13.69 -0.48
CA LEU A 265 -28.56 14.06 -1.60
C LEU A 265 -28.78 13.27 -2.90
N GLY A 266 -29.63 12.24 -2.92
CA GLY A 266 -29.97 11.50 -4.16
C GLY A 266 -28.76 10.98 -4.94
N TYR A 267 -28.63 11.34 -6.23
CA TYR A 267 -27.53 10.89 -7.11
C TYR A 267 -26.12 11.35 -6.67
N PRO A 268 -25.91 12.56 -6.12
CA PRO A 268 -24.67 12.93 -5.46
C PRO A 268 -24.23 12.00 -4.31
N ALA A 269 -25.16 11.42 -3.54
CA ALA A 269 -24.81 10.44 -2.51
C ALA A 269 -24.18 9.19 -3.13
N LEU A 270 -24.70 8.76 -4.29
CA LEU A 270 -24.16 7.63 -5.05
C LEU A 270 -22.72 7.88 -5.51
N LEU A 271 -22.42 9.11 -5.98
CA LEU A 271 -21.06 9.51 -6.34
C LEU A 271 -20.10 9.37 -5.17
N ILE A 272 -20.47 9.95 -4.02
CA ILE A 272 -19.65 9.91 -2.80
C ILE A 272 -19.42 8.45 -2.38
N GLY A 273 -20.46 7.61 -2.43
CA GLY A 273 -20.35 6.17 -2.15
C GLY A 273 -19.35 5.47 -3.07
N PHE A 274 -19.42 5.68 -4.39
CA PHE A 274 -18.50 5.05 -5.34
C PHE A 274 -17.05 5.50 -5.15
N MET A 275 -16.85 6.80 -4.93
CA MET A 275 -15.53 7.37 -4.66
C MET A 275 -14.95 6.79 -3.36
N ILE A 276 -15.72 6.71 -2.29
CA ILE A 276 -15.26 6.18 -1.00
C ILE A 276 -14.99 4.68 -1.09
N TYR A 277 -15.83 3.93 -1.79
CA TYR A 277 -15.59 2.52 -2.04
C TYR A 277 -14.27 2.30 -2.78
N GLY A 278 -14.04 3.02 -3.89
CA GLY A 278 -12.81 2.92 -4.65
C GLY A 278 -11.57 3.38 -3.86
N ALA A 279 -11.69 4.46 -3.08
CA ALA A 279 -10.64 4.94 -2.20
C ALA A 279 -10.28 3.94 -1.09
N GLY A 280 -11.30 3.35 -0.45
CA GLY A 280 -11.15 2.32 0.58
C GLY A 280 -10.43 1.10 0.02
N LEU A 281 -10.86 0.63 -1.15
CA LEU A 281 -10.27 -0.54 -1.80
C LEU A 281 -8.82 -0.26 -2.22
N GLY A 282 -8.53 0.92 -2.79
CA GLY A 282 -7.18 1.36 -3.12
C GLY A 282 -6.28 1.47 -1.88
N PHE A 283 -6.81 1.97 -0.77
CA PHE A 283 -6.09 2.01 0.50
C PHE A 283 -5.77 0.60 1.03
N SER A 284 -6.73 -0.32 0.98
CA SER A 284 -6.52 -1.70 1.40
C SER A 284 -5.46 -2.38 0.54
N ILE A 285 -5.53 -2.26 -0.78
CA ILE A 285 -4.53 -2.83 -1.70
C ILE A 285 -3.13 -2.28 -1.40
N ALA A 286 -3.01 -0.96 -1.22
CA ALA A 286 -1.72 -0.34 -0.89
C ALA A 286 -1.15 -0.86 0.43
N THR A 287 -2.00 -1.10 1.44
CA THR A 287 -1.61 -1.61 2.77
C THR A 287 -1.17 -3.08 2.71
N VAL A 288 -1.81 -3.88 1.86
CA VAL A 288 -1.46 -5.29 1.68
C VAL A 288 -0.17 -5.44 0.89
N ARG A 289 -0.02 -4.67 -0.20
CA ARG A 289 1.22 -4.66 -0.99
C ARG A 289 2.41 -4.17 -0.17
N ALA A 290 2.19 -3.21 0.72
CA ALA A 290 3.17 -2.77 1.71
C ALA A 290 3.68 -3.90 2.63
N SER A 291 2.95 -5.01 2.78
CA SER A 291 3.33 -6.16 3.59
C SER A 291 3.97 -7.31 2.79
N ALA A 292 3.90 -7.27 1.45
CA ALA A 292 4.24 -8.40 0.57
C ALA A 292 5.65 -8.33 -0.08
N GLU A 293 6.31 -7.17 -0.12
CA GLU A 293 7.68 -7.08 -0.65
C GLU A 293 8.69 -7.52 0.44
N GLN A 294 9.12 -8.79 0.41
CA GLN A 294 9.98 -9.40 1.44
C GLN A 294 11.38 -9.80 0.91
N TYR A 295 12.21 -8.80 0.65
CA TYR A 295 13.65 -8.97 0.41
C TYR A 295 14.44 -9.04 1.72
N PHE A 296 15.35 -10.02 1.83
CA PHE A 296 16.22 -10.21 2.98
C PHE A 296 17.68 -10.46 2.56
N LEU A 297 18.60 -10.11 3.44
CA LEU A 297 19.98 -10.60 3.41
C LEU A 297 20.21 -11.47 4.63
N LYS A 298 20.58 -12.73 4.43
CA LYS A 298 20.99 -13.63 5.50
C LYS A 298 22.51 -13.64 5.58
N ILE A 299 23.07 -13.47 6.78
CA ILE A 299 24.52 -13.58 6.97
C ILE A 299 24.87 -15.07 7.10
N LEU A 300 25.60 -15.59 6.12
CA LEU A 300 26.07 -16.98 6.10
C LEU A 300 27.41 -17.15 6.78
N GLN A 301 28.27 -16.13 6.83
CA GLN A 301 29.56 -16.18 7.51
C GLN A 301 29.91 -14.79 8.06
N GLY A 302 30.57 -14.74 9.22
CA GLY A 302 30.96 -13.49 9.89
C GLY A 302 30.57 -13.47 11.38
N LYS A 303 30.87 -12.36 12.06
CA LYS A 303 30.60 -12.23 13.53
C LYS A 303 29.11 -12.26 13.91
N LYS A 304 28.21 -12.06 12.94
CA LYS A 304 26.75 -12.08 13.10
C LYS A 304 26.11 -13.22 12.29
N TYR A 305 26.68 -14.42 12.41
CA TYR A 305 26.18 -15.63 11.76
C TYR A 305 24.67 -15.84 12.02
N GLU A 306 23.92 -16.21 10.98
CA GLU A 306 22.45 -16.43 10.96
C GLU A 306 21.55 -15.20 11.14
N GLU A 307 22.10 -13.99 11.30
CA GLU A 307 21.26 -12.79 11.34
C GLU A 307 20.61 -12.55 9.96
N THR A 308 19.30 -12.24 9.96
CA THR A 308 18.54 -11.92 8.75
C THR A 308 18.18 -10.44 8.76
N ILE A 309 18.72 -9.71 7.79
CA ILE A 309 18.53 -8.27 7.62
C ILE A 309 17.39 -8.03 6.62
N PRO A 310 16.28 -7.38 7.01
CA PRO A 310 15.15 -7.10 6.13
C PRO A 310 15.44 -5.91 5.21
N VAL A 311 16.07 -6.19 4.05
CA VAL A 311 16.49 -5.16 3.09
C VAL A 311 15.31 -4.51 2.37
N HIS A 312 14.16 -5.18 2.31
CA HIS A 312 12.93 -4.56 1.82
C HIS A 312 12.56 -3.27 2.55
N LYS A 313 12.99 -3.06 3.80
CA LYS A 313 12.75 -1.78 4.49
C LYS A 313 13.33 -0.58 3.75
N TRP A 314 14.33 -0.79 2.90
CA TRP A 314 15.09 0.25 2.23
C TRP A 314 15.07 0.13 0.70
N MET A 315 15.16 -1.09 0.15
CA MET A 315 15.03 -1.35 -1.29
C MET A 315 13.59 -1.37 -1.78
N SER A 316 12.59 -1.62 -0.92
CA SER A 316 11.20 -1.53 -1.34
C SER A 316 10.81 -0.09 -1.62
N PHE A 317 9.67 0.07 -2.28
CA PHE A 317 9.03 1.37 -2.48
C PHE A 317 8.83 2.19 -1.19
N GLN A 318 8.87 1.58 0.00
CA GLN A 318 8.77 2.25 1.30
C GLN A 318 10.07 2.89 1.79
N GLY A 319 11.22 2.39 1.36
CA GLY A 319 12.53 2.85 1.81
C GLY A 319 12.84 4.29 1.41
N GLY A 320 12.26 4.74 0.30
CA GLY A 320 12.34 6.12 -0.17
C GLY A 320 13.54 6.41 -1.07
N HIS A 321 14.58 5.58 -1.01
CA HIS A 321 15.79 5.78 -1.81
C HIS A 321 16.00 4.69 -2.87
N ASN A 322 15.27 3.56 -2.81
CA ASN A 322 15.51 2.36 -3.64
C ASN A 322 16.96 1.88 -3.57
N GLU A 323 17.75 2.40 -2.64
CA GLU A 323 19.19 2.28 -2.57
C GLU A 323 19.53 1.91 -1.13
N VAL A 324 20.40 0.93 -0.98
CA VAL A 324 20.88 0.42 0.29
C VAL A 324 22.38 0.42 0.23
N TYR A 325 22.97 1.30 1.01
CA TYR A 325 24.39 1.37 1.18
C TYR A 325 24.82 0.41 2.29
N ILE A 326 25.86 -0.35 1.99
CA ILE A 326 26.52 -1.29 2.90
C ILE A 326 27.94 -0.77 3.11
N GLY A 327 28.33 -0.59 4.37
CA GLY A 327 29.68 -0.10 4.70
C GLY A 327 29.85 0.21 6.17
N ARG A 328 30.96 0.86 6.52
CA ARG A 328 31.28 1.25 7.90
C ARG A 328 30.58 2.55 8.33
N GLY A 329 30.27 3.42 7.37
CA GLY A 329 29.81 4.77 7.62
C GLY A 329 28.40 4.85 8.20
N PHE A 330 28.16 5.91 8.98
CA PHE A 330 26.85 6.19 9.58
C PHE A 330 25.77 6.53 8.54
N SER A 331 26.17 6.90 7.32
CA SER A 331 25.25 7.15 6.22
C SER A 331 24.75 5.88 5.53
N CYS A 332 25.21 4.69 5.93
CA CYS A 332 24.81 3.41 5.35
C CYS A 332 23.61 2.82 6.08
N GLU A 333 22.63 2.31 5.33
CA GLU A 333 21.50 1.57 5.90
C GLU A 333 21.98 0.30 6.61
N ILE A 334 22.89 -0.44 5.99
CA ILE A 334 23.54 -1.61 6.58
C ILE A 334 24.93 -1.20 7.05
N GLN A 335 25.00 -0.80 8.31
CA GLN A 335 26.25 -0.44 8.96
C GLN A 335 26.95 -1.69 9.50
N MET A 336 28.11 -2.02 8.95
CA MET A 336 28.93 -3.18 9.36
C MET A 336 29.72 -2.89 10.65
N ASN A 337 29.02 -2.49 11.72
CA ASN A 337 29.65 -2.08 12.99
C ASN A 337 30.39 -3.22 13.72
N TRP A 338 30.15 -4.48 13.34
CA TRP A 338 30.84 -5.66 13.86
C TRP A 338 32.27 -5.82 13.30
N GLU A 339 32.58 -5.18 12.17
CA GLU A 339 33.91 -5.15 11.54
C GLU A 339 34.46 -3.72 11.44
N LYS A 340 34.20 -2.88 12.47
CA LYS A 340 34.61 -1.47 12.50
C LYS A 340 36.12 -1.25 12.26
N ASP A 341 36.94 -2.16 12.77
CA ASP A 341 38.41 -2.08 12.69
C ASP A 341 38.99 -2.77 11.43
N ASN A 342 38.14 -3.33 10.56
CA ASN A 342 38.59 -3.97 9.33
C ASN A 342 38.93 -2.89 8.27
N PRO A 343 40.20 -2.75 7.83
CA PRO A 343 40.58 -1.77 6.82
C PRO A 343 40.04 -2.10 5.42
N GLU A 344 39.57 -3.34 5.18
CA GLU A 344 39.02 -3.79 3.90
C GLU A 344 37.56 -3.34 3.66
N ILE A 345 36.96 -2.61 4.60
CA ILE A 345 35.58 -2.10 4.50
C ILE A 345 35.61 -0.57 4.44
N ALA A 346 35.21 -0.03 3.29
CA ALA A 346 35.04 1.41 3.12
C ALA A 346 33.84 1.98 3.88
N GLU A 347 33.81 3.32 4.01
CA GLU A 347 32.68 4.04 4.59
C GLU A 347 31.37 3.73 3.85
N ARG A 348 31.41 3.71 2.50
CA ARG A 348 30.34 3.23 1.61
C ARG A 348 30.94 2.20 0.66
N HIS A 349 30.89 0.92 1.01
CA HIS A 349 31.57 -0.14 0.27
C HIS A 349 30.74 -0.62 -0.93
N ALA A 350 29.47 -0.95 -0.70
CA ALA A 350 28.58 -1.44 -1.73
C ALA A 350 27.22 -0.74 -1.68
N LYS A 351 26.53 -0.75 -2.82
CA LYS A 351 25.18 -0.23 -2.99
C LYS A 351 24.30 -1.30 -3.62
N MET A 352 23.15 -1.57 -3.01
CA MET A 352 22.11 -2.42 -3.57
C MET A 352 20.90 -1.59 -3.96
N TYR A 353 20.28 -1.87 -5.11
CA TYR A 353 19.05 -1.21 -5.54
C TYR A 353 18.28 -2.06 -6.52
N ILE A 354 16.99 -1.75 -6.74
CA ILE A 354 16.24 -2.39 -7.81
C ILE A 354 16.53 -1.64 -9.11
N ASN A 355 17.19 -2.28 -10.07
CA ASN A 355 17.42 -1.70 -11.38
C ASN A 355 16.07 -1.49 -12.07
N THR A 356 15.75 -0.23 -12.38
CA THR A 356 14.41 0.15 -12.90
C THR A 356 14.17 -0.35 -14.32
N SER A 357 15.22 -0.62 -15.09
CA SER A 357 15.11 -1.12 -16.48
C SER A 357 14.81 -2.62 -16.54
N ARG A 358 15.42 -3.41 -15.65
CA ARG A 358 15.30 -4.87 -15.62
C ARG A 358 14.32 -5.39 -14.55
N ASN A 359 13.99 -4.56 -13.56
CA ASN A 359 13.19 -4.91 -12.38
C ASN A 359 13.78 -6.08 -11.58
N ILE A 360 15.12 -6.11 -11.49
CA ILE A 360 15.90 -7.11 -10.75
C ILE A 360 16.72 -6.32 -9.70
N PRO A 361 16.84 -6.81 -8.45
CA PRO A 361 17.78 -6.25 -7.49
C PRO A 361 19.21 -6.41 -8.00
N VAL A 362 20.01 -5.37 -7.90
CA VAL A 362 21.41 -5.37 -8.30
C VAL A 362 22.28 -4.91 -7.14
N ILE A 363 23.53 -5.35 -7.12
CA ILE A 363 24.58 -4.86 -6.24
C ILE A 363 25.72 -4.25 -7.06
N VAL A 364 26.26 -3.16 -6.56
CA VAL A 364 27.38 -2.41 -7.15
C VAL A 364 28.42 -2.17 -6.06
N SER A 365 29.68 -2.49 -6.33
CA SER A 365 30.81 -2.06 -5.49
C SER A 365 31.14 -0.59 -5.82
N LEU A 366 31.33 0.25 -4.81
CA LEU A 366 31.48 1.70 -5.00
C LEU A 366 32.93 2.18 -4.99
N GLU A 367 33.83 1.48 -4.31
CA GLU A 367 35.19 1.97 -4.02
C GLU A 367 36.24 1.15 -4.76
N GLU A 368 37.08 1.84 -5.54
CA GLU A 368 38.20 1.24 -6.24
C GLU A 368 39.27 0.76 -5.24
N GLY A 369 39.67 -0.51 -5.33
CA GLY A 369 40.65 -1.12 -4.44
C GLY A 369 40.07 -1.84 -3.21
N MET A 370 38.76 -1.82 -3.02
CA MET A 370 38.06 -2.62 -2.01
C MET A 370 37.50 -3.90 -2.61
N LEU A 371 37.83 -5.05 -2.03
CA LEU A 371 37.44 -6.36 -2.54
C LEU A 371 35.99 -6.70 -2.15
N THR A 372 35.11 -6.79 -3.15
CA THR A 372 33.80 -7.43 -3.03
C THR A 372 33.78 -8.68 -3.91
N THR A 373 33.48 -9.84 -3.35
CA THR A 373 33.38 -11.10 -4.12
C THR A 373 31.92 -11.50 -4.29
N TYR A 374 31.50 -11.77 -5.51
CA TYR A 374 30.17 -12.26 -5.86
C TYR A 374 30.20 -13.78 -6.11
N ASP A 375 29.23 -14.51 -5.54
CA ASP A 375 29.09 -15.97 -5.57
C ASP A 375 30.38 -16.75 -5.23
N ASP A 376 31.21 -16.20 -4.33
CA ASP A 376 32.52 -16.75 -3.92
C ASP A 376 33.50 -17.02 -5.08
N ARG A 377 33.27 -16.43 -6.26
CA ARG A 377 34.00 -16.74 -7.49
C ARG A 377 34.46 -15.53 -8.28
N ILE A 378 33.69 -14.43 -8.24
CA ILE A 378 33.90 -13.28 -9.13
C ILE A 378 34.23 -12.06 -8.28
N GLU A 379 35.39 -11.45 -8.49
CA GLU A 379 35.67 -10.13 -7.94
C GLU A 379 34.84 -9.08 -8.71
N MET A 380 34.13 -8.23 -7.96
CA MET A 380 33.26 -7.22 -8.55
C MET A 380 34.08 -6.00 -8.99
N ASP A 381 33.88 -5.57 -10.23
CA ASP A 381 34.43 -4.32 -10.72
C ASP A 381 33.70 -3.13 -10.07
N ALA A 382 34.46 -2.09 -9.66
CA ALA A 382 33.86 -0.87 -9.10
C ALA A 382 32.95 -0.20 -10.14
N GLY A 383 31.75 0.22 -9.69
CA GLY A 383 30.74 0.88 -10.52
C GLY A 383 29.93 -0.03 -11.44
N LYS A 384 30.24 -1.34 -11.52
CA LYS A 384 29.51 -2.29 -12.36
C LYS A 384 28.37 -2.96 -11.62
N GLU A 385 27.24 -3.15 -12.31
CA GLU A 385 26.04 -3.81 -11.78
C GLU A 385 26.15 -5.33 -11.88
N TYR A 386 25.84 -6.01 -10.77
CA TYR A 386 25.70 -7.46 -10.69
C TYR A 386 24.27 -7.80 -10.25
N ASP A 387 23.58 -8.62 -11.04
CA ASP A 387 22.21 -9.02 -10.77
C ASP A 387 22.14 -9.93 -9.53
N LEU A 388 21.19 -9.72 -8.62
CA LEU A 388 20.97 -10.55 -7.44
C LEU A 388 19.71 -11.39 -7.62
N PHE A 389 19.87 -12.70 -7.77
CA PHE A 389 18.79 -13.67 -7.74
C PHE A 389 18.71 -14.36 -6.38
N ASN A 390 17.54 -14.91 -6.07
CA ASN A 390 17.32 -15.62 -4.82
C ASN A 390 18.37 -16.72 -4.60
N GLY A 391 19.10 -16.64 -3.49
CA GLY A 391 20.17 -17.56 -3.11
C GLY A 391 21.59 -17.09 -3.44
N ASN A 392 21.77 -16.04 -4.26
CA ASN A 392 23.09 -15.49 -4.58
C ASN A 392 23.82 -14.99 -3.33
N THR A 393 25.14 -15.12 -3.34
CA THR A 393 25.98 -14.68 -2.23
C THR A 393 26.93 -13.57 -2.66
N PHE A 394 27.29 -12.71 -1.72
CA PHE A 394 28.38 -11.77 -1.90
C PHE A 394 29.12 -11.56 -0.58
N LYS A 395 30.42 -11.30 -0.68
CA LYS A 395 31.33 -11.14 0.44
C LYS A 395 31.88 -9.72 0.47
N ILE A 396 31.79 -9.10 1.65
CA ILE A 396 32.40 -7.79 1.95
C ILE A 396 33.25 -7.97 3.21
N GLY A 397 34.55 -7.74 3.11
CA GLY A 397 35.50 -8.00 4.20
C GLY A 397 35.42 -9.45 4.67
N GLY A 398 35.18 -9.67 5.97
CA GLY A 398 35.00 -11.00 6.56
C GLY A 398 33.58 -11.56 6.52
N THR A 399 32.59 -10.80 6.04
CA THR A 399 31.18 -11.17 6.11
C THR A 399 30.64 -11.65 4.76
N VAL A 400 30.01 -12.84 4.74
CA VAL A 400 29.30 -13.38 3.56
C VAL A 400 27.81 -13.20 3.73
N PHE A 401 27.20 -12.47 2.81
CA PHE A 401 25.77 -12.23 2.72
C PHE A 401 25.14 -13.15 1.67
N GLN A 402 23.93 -13.62 1.93
CA GLN A 402 23.08 -14.32 0.98
C GLN A 402 21.80 -13.53 0.76
N TYR A 403 21.48 -13.26 -0.50
CA TYR A 403 20.22 -12.64 -0.87
C TYR A 403 19.09 -13.68 -0.84
N VAL A 404 18.01 -13.37 -0.15
CA VAL A 404 16.84 -14.25 0.01
C VAL A 404 15.57 -13.48 -0.30
N GLU A 405 14.79 -14.01 -1.23
CA GLU A 405 13.42 -13.58 -1.53
C GLU A 405 12.45 -14.57 -0.89
N LYS A 406 11.52 -14.08 -0.07
CA LYS A 406 10.40 -14.89 0.44
C LYS A 406 9.14 -14.56 -0.35
N ASP A 407 8.50 -15.60 -0.90
CA ASP A 407 7.20 -15.54 -1.59
C ASP A 407 6.03 -15.22 -0.65
#